data_AF-A0A969M5U6-F1
#
_entry.id   AF-A0A969M5U6-F1
#
_cell.length_a   1.000
_cell.length_b   1.000
_cell.length_c   1.000
_cell.angle_alpha   90.00
_cell.angle_beta   90.00
_cell.angle_gamma   90.00
#
_symmetry.space_group_name_H-M   'P 1'
#
loop_
_entity.id
_entity.type
_entity.pdbx_description
1 polymer ?
#
loop_
_entity_poly.entity_id
_entity_poly.type
_entity_poly.pdbx_seq_one_letter_code
_entity_poly.pdbx_strand_id
1 'polypeptide(L)'
;MVRAIETARSGLKPRIAEIVAAIITAGTLIVVVVTLHVGARLERTAIDDEIRVAKTLTAELQKDQSQIVEQAAIEPALLGFKVAALEALDFDEDKRATVPNTGVHAFLISPQGRLLAATISGEPVAPELPSEIAAGALALAAAVTARKNDGGVSRFGSAFAGFSTVSGRLAVVAATPLVQPELADSAPGVVVALRTLGESALRDLADSYGLESLAFAGSVSAPSGQTILPIAGLTGATAGALVWRNANPGRC
;
A
#
# COMPACT_ATOMS: atom_id res chain seq x y z
N MET A 1 -0.62 -17.99 -92.39
CA MET A 1 -0.26 -18.83 -91.22
C MET A 1 0.12 -17.93 -90.05
N VAL A 2 -0.85 -17.19 -89.46
CA VAL A 2 -0.66 -16.35 -88.26
C VAL A 2 -2.02 -16.24 -87.56
N ARG A 3 -2.35 -17.19 -86.67
CA ARG A 3 -3.52 -17.14 -85.76
C ARG A 3 -3.32 -18.20 -84.67
N ALA A 4 -2.51 -17.91 -83.66
CA ALA A 4 -2.35 -18.81 -82.51
C ALA A 4 -1.83 -18.17 -81.20
N ILE A 5 -1.62 -16.85 -81.11
CA ILE A 5 -0.89 -16.28 -79.94
C ILE A 5 -1.77 -15.42 -79.00
N GLU A 6 -2.96 -14.98 -79.40
CA GLU A 6 -3.71 -14.01 -78.56
C GLU A 6 -4.58 -14.60 -77.44
N THR A 7 -4.84 -15.91 -77.41
CA THR A 7 -5.84 -16.48 -76.50
C THR A 7 -5.33 -16.85 -75.10
N ALA A 8 -4.04 -16.70 -74.79
CA ALA A 8 -3.49 -17.04 -73.47
C ALA A 8 -3.45 -15.85 -72.48
N ARG A 9 -3.66 -14.61 -72.93
CA ARG A 9 -3.49 -13.41 -72.09
C ARG A 9 -4.73 -12.96 -71.31
N SER A 10 -5.92 -13.48 -71.59
CA SER A 10 -7.16 -13.00 -70.93
C SER A 10 -7.57 -13.81 -69.69
N GLY A 11 -7.13 -15.06 -69.53
CA GLY A 11 -7.47 -15.91 -68.38
C GLY A 11 -6.61 -15.71 -67.11
N LEU A 12 -5.45 -15.05 -67.23
CA LEU A 12 -4.51 -14.84 -66.11
C LEU A 12 -4.78 -13.57 -65.29
N LYS A 13 -5.39 -12.53 -65.89
CA LYS A 13 -5.68 -11.27 -65.21
C LYS A 13 -6.61 -11.39 -63.98
N PRO A 14 -7.71 -12.16 -64.00
CA PRO A 14 -8.60 -12.24 -62.83
C PRO A 14 -7.93 -12.95 -61.63
N ARG A 15 -7.10 -13.98 -61.88
CA ARG A 15 -6.39 -14.70 -60.80
C ARG A 15 -5.31 -13.86 -60.11
N ILE A 16 -4.63 -12.98 -60.85
CA ILE A 16 -3.63 -12.08 -60.26
C ILE A 16 -4.29 -11.06 -59.33
N ALA A 17 -5.46 -10.51 -59.71
CA ALA A 17 -6.19 -9.59 -58.87
C ALA A 17 -6.69 -10.25 -57.57
N GLU A 18 -7.18 -11.49 -57.64
CA GLU A 18 -7.58 -12.27 -56.46
C GLU A 18 -6.39 -12.57 -55.53
N ILE A 19 -5.24 -12.95 -56.09
CA ILE A 19 -4.02 -13.18 -55.31
C ILE A 19 -3.56 -11.89 -54.63
N VAL A 20 -3.57 -10.75 -55.33
CA VAL A 20 -3.19 -9.45 -54.76
C VAL A 20 -4.16 -9.04 -53.65
N ALA A 21 -5.48 -9.20 -53.85
CA ALA A 21 -6.48 -8.92 -52.82
C ALA A 21 -6.30 -9.81 -51.59
N ALA A 22 -6.00 -11.10 -51.77
CA ALA A 22 -5.73 -12.03 -50.67
C ALA A 22 -4.47 -11.64 -49.88
N ILE A 23 -3.39 -11.22 -50.57
CA ILE A 23 -2.16 -10.77 -49.93
C ILE A 23 -2.40 -9.48 -49.13
N ILE A 24 -3.12 -8.50 -49.69
CA ILE A 24 -3.46 -7.26 -48.98
C ILE A 24 -4.29 -7.59 -47.75
N THR A 25 -5.33 -8.42 -47.88
CA THR A 25 -6.20 -8.80 -46.75
C THR A 25 -5.41 -9.51 -45.66
N ALA A 26 -4.55 -10.47 -46.03
CA ALA A 26 -3.67 -11.16 -45.09
C ALA A 26 -2.69 -10.20 -44.40
N GLY A 27 -2.08 -9.27 -45.15
CA GLY A 27 -1.19 -8.25 -44.59
C GLY A 27 -1.91 -7.34 -43.60
N THR A 28 -3.12 -6.91 -43.92
CA THR A 28 -3.94 -6.06 -43.02
C THR A 28 -4.30 -6.82 -41.74
N LEU A 29 -4.66 -8.10 -41.86
CA LEU A 29 -5.03 -8.95 -40.73
C LEU A 29 -3.82 -9.22 -39.81
N ILE A 30 -2.63 -9.43 -40.38
CA ILE A 30 -1.38 -9.55 -39.62
C ILE A 30 -1.08 -8.26 -38.86
N VAL A 31 -1.18 -7.09 -39.52
CA VAL A 31 -0.97 -5.80 -38.85
C VAL A 31 -1.93 -5.64 -37.68
N VAL A 32 -3.23 -5.90 -37.88
CA VAL A 32 -4.24 -5.81 -36.81
C VAL A 32 -3.89 -6.74 -35.64
N VAL A 33 -3.53 -7.99 -35.91
CA VAL A 33 -3.17 -8.96 -34.86
C VAL A 33 -1.89 -8.53 -34.13
N VAL A 34 -0.88 -8.04 -34.85
CA VAL A 34 0.37 -7.55 -34.25
C VAL A 34 0.10 -6.32 -33.39
N THR A 35 -0.68 -5.35 -33.88
CA THR A 35 -1.05 -4.16 -33.11
C THR A 35 -1.82 -4.52 -31.84
N LEU A 36 -2.78 -5.45 -31.93
CA LEU A 36 -3.50 -5.95 -30.76
C LEU A 36 -2.57 -6.67 -29.77
N HIS A 37 -1.64 -7.50 -30.25
CA HIS A 37 -0.74 -8.26 -29.39
C HIS A 37 0.33 -7.36 -28.73
N VAL A 38 0.85 -6.38 -29.46
CA VAL A 38 1.80 -5.39 -28.94
C VAL A 38 1.09 -4.47 -27.95
N GLY A 39 -0.12 -4.00 -28.26
CA GLY A 39 -0.95 -3.20 -27.35
C GLY A 39 -1.22 -3.92 -26.03
N ALA A 40 -1.66 -5.18 -26.09
CA ALA A 40 -1.91 -5.99 -24.90
C ALA A 40 -0.64 -6.25 -24.06
N ARG A 41 0.55 -6.33 -24.68
CA ARG A 41 1.81 -6.45 -23.94
C ARG A 41 2.22 -5.15 -23.26
N LEU A 42 2.09 -4.02 -23.95
CA LEU A 42 2.42 -2.71 -23.38
C LEU A 42 1.51 -2.37 -22.20
N GLU A 43 0.22 -2.69 -22.30
CA GLU A 43 -0.74 -2.51 -21.21
C GLU A 43 -0.37 -3.33 -19.97
N ARG A 44 -0.01 -4.61 -20.16
CA ARG A 44 0.44 -5.47 -19.04
C ARG A 44 1.69 -4.91 -18.36
N THR A 45 2.69 -4.48 -19.13
CA THR A 45 3.91 -3.90 -18.56
C THR A 45 3.62 -2.62 -17.77
N ALA A 46 2.75 -1.75 -18.30
CA ALA A 46 2.35 -0.53 -17.60
C ALA A 46 1.65 -0.82 -16.27
N ILE A 47 0.71 -1.78 -16.26
CA ILE A 47 0.02 -2.23 -15.05
C ILE A 47 1.02 -2.84 -14.04
N ASP A 48 1.96 -3.66 -14.51
CA ASP A 48 2.96 -4.28 -13.64
C ASP A 48 3.90 -3.24 -12.99
N ASP A 49 4.27 -2.19 -13.73
CA ASP A 49 5.06 -1.08 -13.21
C ASP A 49 4.25 -0.24 -12.21
N GLU A 50 2.98 0.09 -12.48
CA GLU A 50 2.10 0.77 -11.52
C GLU A 50 1.89 -0.05 -10.24
N ILE A 51 1.70 -1.36 -10.35
CA ILE A 51 1.61 -2.28 -9.21
C ILE A 51 2.92 -2.27 -8.41
N ARG A 52 4.08 -2.21 -9.09
CA ARG A 52 5.38 -2.11 -8.40
C ARG A 52 5.47 -0.80 -7.63
N VAL A 53 5.06 0.32 -8.22
CA VAL A 53 5.01 1.63 -7.55
C VAL A 53 4.09 1.59 -6.34
N ALA A 54 2.88 1.05 -6.47
CA ALA A 54 1.93 0.92 -5.37
C ALA A 54 2.48 0.05 -4.23
N LYS A 55 3.22 -1.04 -4.54
CA LYS A 55 3.90 -1.86 -3.54
C LYS A 55 5.00 -1.08 -2.83
N THR A 56 5.83 -0.33 -3.56
CA THR A 56 6.86 0.54 -2.97
C THR A 56 6.23 1.55 -2.02
N LEU A 57 5.16 2.22 -2.44
CA LEU A 57 4.39 3.14 -1.62
C LEU A 57 3.94 2.48 -0.31
N THR A 58 3.32 1.30 -0.37
CA THR A 58 2.86 0.61 0.85
C THR A 58 4.00 0.25 1.80
N ALA A 59 5.17 -0.13 1.26
CA ALA A 59 6.36 -0.42 2.06
C ALA A 59 6.95 0.84 2.70
N GLU A 60 6.97 1.96 1.99
CA GLU A 60 7.42 3.26 2.51
C GLU A 60 6.52 3.76 3.63
N LEU A 61 5.19 3.67 3.48
CA LEU A 61 4.24 4.01 4.55
C LEU A 61 4.48 3.20 5.82
N GLN A 62 4.71 1.90 5.70
CA GLN A 62 5.02 1.04 6.83
C GLN A 62 6.37 1.39 7.46
N LYS A 63 7.38 1.70 6.64
CA LYS A 63 8.71 2.10 7.09
C LYS A 63 8.67 3.42 7.85
N ASP A 64 8.00 4.44 7.32
CA ASP A 64 7.88 5.76 7.96
C ASP A 64 7.15 5.63 9.30
N GLN A 65 6.04 4.88 9.34
CA GLN A 65 5.33 4.62 10.58
C GLN A 65 6.18 3.83 11.58
N SER A 66 7.03 2.91 11.11
CA SER A 66 7.97 2.16 11.96
C SER A 66 9.02 3.09 12.57
N GLN A 67 9.59 4.00 11.80
CA GLN A 67 10.58 4.96 12.29
C GLN A 67 10.00 5.87 13.39
N ILE A 68 8.74 6.30 13.25
CA ILE A 68 8.04 7.08 14.28
C ILE A 68 7.98 6.29 15.60
N VAL A 69 7.60 5.02 15.57
CA VAL A 69 7.51 4.23 16.81
C VAL A 69 8.86 3.86 17.38
N GLU A 70 9.90 3.63 16.56
CA GLU A 70 11.26 3.37 17.04
C GLU A 70 11.83 4.57 17.80
N GLN A 71 11.61 5.80 17.30
CA GLN A 71 12.00 7.02 18.01
C GLN A 71 11.21 7.18 19.31
N ALA A 72 9.89 6.94 19.26
CA ALA A 72 9.03 6.99 20.43
C ALA A 72 9.33 5.89 21.47
N ALA A 73 9.99 4.80 21.08
CA ALA A 73 10.42 3.75 22.00
C ALA A 73 11.55 4.19 22.94
N ILE A 74 12.37 5.13 22.46
CA ILE A 74 13.45 5.76 23.21
C ILE A 74 12.91 6.97 23.97
N GLU A 75 12.10 7.77 23.30
CA GLU A 75 11.56 9.03 23.82
C GLU A 75 10.04 9.12 23.61
N PRO A 76 9.23 8.52 24.52
CA PRO A 76 7.76 8.50 24.39
C PRO A 76 7.13 9.91 24.38
N ALA A 77 7.84 10.91 24.93
CA ALA A 77 7.43 12.30 24.90
C ALA A 77 7.24 12.86 23.48
N LEU A 78 7.89 12.28 22.45
CA LEU A 78 7.71 12.67 21.04
C LEU A 78 6.28 12.44 20.53
N LEU A 79 5.57 11.49 21.14
CA LEU A 79 4.16 11.22 20.85
C LEU A 79 3.22 11.83 21.89
N GLY A 80 3.72 12.70 22.77
CA GLY A 80 2.92 13.41 23.76
C GLY A 80 2.62 12.64 25.04
N PHE A 81 3.25 11.48 25.25
CA PHE A 81 3.08 10.74 26.49
C PHE A 81 3.77 11.44 27.66
N LYS A 82 2.99 11.74 28.70
CA LYS A 82 3.46 12.22 30.00
C LYS A 82 3.26 11.10 31.01
N VAL A 83 4.19 10.17 31.08
CA VAL A 83 4.11 9.05 32.04
C VAL A 83 4.91 9.46 33.26
N ALA A 84 4.30 9.45 34.45
CA ALA A 84 4.99 9.80 35.70
C ALA A 84 6.25 8.94 35.97
N ALA A 85 6.27 7.69 35.49
CA ALA A 85 7.46 6.83 35.53
C ALA A 85 8.59 7.27 34.57
N LEU A 86 8.28 8.08 33.57
CA LEU A 86 9.23 8.65 32.60
C LEU A 86 9.61 10.11 32.94
N GLU A 87 8.96 10.77 33.90
CA GLU A 87 9.25 12.17 34.31
C GLU A 87 10.65 12.35 34.93
N ALA A 88 11.33 11.26 35.30
CA ALA A 88 12.72 11.28 35.76
C ALA A 88 13.73 11.40 34.60
N LEU A 89 13.29 11.26 33.35
CA LEU A 89 14.09 11.45 32.15
C LEU A 89 13.85 12.87 31.65
N ASP A 90 14.87 13.71 31.75
CA ASP A 90 14.87 15.10 31.29
C ASP A 90 14.72 15.12 29.76
N PHE A 91 13.49 15.28 29.28
CA PHE A 91 13.18 15.27 27.85
C PHE A 91 13.28 16.67 27.27
N ASP A 92 14.01 16.78 26.16
CA ASP A 92 14.28 18.02 25.47
C ASP A 92 13.03 18.45 24.68
N GLU A 93 12.32 19.48 25.14
CA GLU A 93 11.09 19.96 24.49
C GLU A 93 11.31 20.38 23.03
N ASP A 94 12.54 20.78 22.67
CA ASP A 94 12.92 21.15 21.30
C ASP A 94 12.88 19.97 20.32
N LYS A 95 12.96 18.71 20.80
CA LYS A 95 12.87 17.52 19.94
C LYS A 95 11.45 17.13 19.57
N ARG A 96 10.45 17.51 20.37
CA ARG A 96 9.02 17.22 20.09
C ARG A 96 8.56 17.80 18.75
N ALA A 97 9.18 18.89 18.29
CA ALA A 97 8.87 19.53 17.02
C ALA A 97 9.35 18.74 15.78
N THR A 98 10.20 17.72 15.96
CA THR A 98 10.88 17.04 14.84
C THR A 98 10.11 15.81 14.34
N VAL A 99 9.25 15.20 15.15
CA VAL A 99 8.48 14.01 14.74
C VAL A 99 7.11 14.45 14.22
N PRO A 100 6.76 14.17 12.96
CA PRO A 100 5.45 14.49 12.41
C PRO A 100 4.37 13.61 13.08
N ASN A 101 3.78 14.11 14.15
CA ASN A 101 2.75 13.41 14.93
C ASN A 101 1.31 13.76 14.49
N THR A 102 1.12 14.70 13.56
CA THR A 102 -0.21 15.09 13.04
C THR A 102 -0.98 13.88 12.51
N GLY A 103 -2.18 13.63 13.05
CA GLY A 103 -3.04 12.51 12.67
C GLY A 103 -2.55 11.14 13.15
N VAL A 104 -1.52 11.09 14.00
CA VAL A 104 -1.04 9.86 14.64
C VAL A 104 -1.80 9.63 15.94
N HIS A 105 -2.38 8.45 16.08
CA HIS A 105 -2.99 7.95 17.29
C HIS A 105 -1.97 6.99 17.93
N ALA A 106 -1.44 7.33 19.08
CA ALA A 106 -0.44 6.52 19.75
C ALA A 106 -0.99 5.91 21.04
N PHE A 107 -0.49 4.73 21.38
CA PHE A 107 -0.91 3.96 22.54
C PHE A 107 0.31 3.39 23.26
N LEU A 108 0.28 3.42 24.60
CA LEU A 108 1.20 2.67 25.45
C LEU A 108 0.50 1.44 26.01
N ILE A 109 1.03 0.27 25.72
CA ILE A 109 0.44 -1.01 26.12
C ILE A 109 1.40 -1.72 27.08
N SER A 110 0.87 -2.25 28.19
CA SER A 110 1.63 -3.06 29.14
C SER A 110 2.01 -4.42 28.54
N PRO A 111 2.99 -5.14 29.11
CA PRO A 111 3.34 -6.50 28.66
C PRO A 111 2.16 -7.49 28.64
N GLN A 112 1.14 -7.27 29.48
CA GLN A 112 -0.08 -8.08 29.60
C GLN A 112 -1.16 -7.66 28.58
N GLY A 113 -0.88 -6.70 27.70
CA GLY A 113 -1.81 -6.21 26.69
C GLY A 113 -2.79 -5.15 27.20
N ARG A 114 -2.58 -4.57 28.40
CA ARG A 114 -3.45 -3.52 28.92
C ARG A 114 -3.06 -2.16 28.36
N LEU A 115 -4.03 -1.39 27.87
CA LEU A 115 -3.81 -0.01 27.47
C LEU A 115 -3.56 0.87 28.72
N LEU A 116 -2.44 1.61 28.71
CA LEU A 116 -2.00 2.44 29.83
C LEU A 116 -2.18 3.94 29.54
N ALA A 117 -1.91 4.37 28.32
CA ALA A 117 -2.07 5.75 27.89
C ALA A 117 -2.37 5.81 26.38
N ALA A 118 -3.04 6.88 25.96
CA ALA A 118 -3.33 7.15 24.56
C ALA A 118 -3.11 8.63 24.26
N THR A 119 -2.64 8.93 23.04
CA THR A 119 -2.54 10.29 22.52
C THR A 119 -3.07 10.36 21.09
N ILE A 120 -3.58 11.53 20.71
CA ILE A 120 -3.98 11.84 19.34
C ILE A 120 -3.27 13.13 18.94
N SER A 121 -2.41 13.06 17.93
CA SER A 121 -1.59 14.19 17.49
C SER A 121 -0.79 14.84 18.62
N GLY A 122 -0.29 14.02 19.55
CA GLY A 122 0.47 14.49 20.72
C GLY A 122 -0.37 14.93 21.91
N GLU A 123 -1.69 15.03 21.77
CA GLU A 123 -2.58 15.39 22.88
C GLU A 123 -3.04 14.15 23.65
N PRO A 124 -2.89 14.10 24.99
CA PRO A 124 -3.40 13.00 25.80
C PRO A 124 -4.92 12.87 25.68
N VAL A 125 -5.39 11.63 25.48
CA VAL A 125 -6.81 11.30 25.43
C VAL A 125 -7.11 10.13 26.37
N ALA A 126 -8.40 9.88 26.60
CA ALA A 126 -8.82 8.71 27.37
C ALA A 126 -8.25 7.43 26.73
N PRO A 127 -7.71 6.49 27.53
CA PRO A 127 -7.12 5.25 27.04
C PRO A 127 -8.23 4.28 26.60
N GLU A 128 -8.80 4.53 25.43
CA GLU A 128 -9.70 3.63 24.74
C GLU A 128 -9.06 3.20 23.42
N LEU A 129 -8.90 1.89 23.24
CA LEU A 129 -8.47 1.35 21.96
C LEU A 129 -9.71 1.01 21.14
N PRO A 130 -9.90 1.58 19.94
CA PRO A 130 -11.02 1.22 19.10
C PRO A 130 -11.03 -0.29 18.86
N SER A 131 -12.20 -0.93 18.97
CA SER A 131 -12.35 -2.39 18.84
C SER A 131 -11.78 -2.92 17.52
N GLU A 132 -11.87 -2.12 16.46
CA GLU A 132 -11.33 -2.37 15.12
C GLU A 132 -9.80 -2.51 15.09
N ILE A 133 -9.11 -1.82 15.99
CA ILE A 133 -7.64 -1.82 16.11
C ILE A 133 -7.21 -2.77 17.22
N ALA A 134 -8.06 -3.03 18.22
CA ALA A 134 -7.72 -3.78 19.44
C ALA A 134 -7.12 -5.16 19.14
N ALA A 135 -7.77 -5.97 18.32
CA ALA A 135 -7.27 -7.29 17.98
C ALA A 135 -5.93 -7.23 17.22
N GLY A 136 -5.79 -6.28 16.29
CA GLY A 136 -4.58 -6.11 15.48
C GLY A 136 -3.40 -5.56 16.27
N ALA A 137 -3.62 -4.56 17.12
CA ALA A 137 -2.60 -3.97 17.97
C ALA A 137 -2.12 -4.96 19.05
N LEU A 138 -3.02 -5.77 19.62
CA LEU A 138 -2.64 -6.84 20.54
C LEU A 138 -1.86 -7.95 19.85
N ALA A 139 -2.27 -8.35 18.63
CA ALA A 139 -1.51 -9.30 17.83
C ALA A 139 -0.12 -8.77 17.48
N LEU A 140 -0.01 -7.49 17.13
CA LEU A 140 1.25 -6.84 16.82
C LEU A 140 2.14 -6.70 18.07
N ALA A 141 1.57 -6.37 19.22
CA ALA A 141 2.29 -6.35 20.51
C ALA A 141 2.80 -7.75 20.90
N ALA A 142 2.01 -8.79 20.66
CA ALA A 142 2.43 -10.18 20.84
C ALA A 142 3.53 -10.59 19.84
N ALA A 143 3.44 -10.15 18.59
CA ALA A 143 4.46 -10.39 17.56
C ALA A 143 5.79 -9.71 17.90
N VAL A 144 5.74 -8.48 18.43
CA VAL A 144 6.89 -7.73 18.94
C VAL A 144 7.58 -8.47 20.08
N THR A 145 6.82 -8.95 21.07
CA THR A 145 7.38 -9.66 22.23
C THR A 145 7.90 -11.05 21.86
N ALA A 146 7.22 -11.77 20.96
CA ALA A 146 7.65 -13.08 20.46
C ALA A 146 8.68 -13.02 19.32
N ARG A 147 8.98 -11.83 18.79
CA ARG A 147 9.84 -11.57 17.62
C ARG A 147 9.48 -12.40 16.38
N LYS A 148 8.19 -12.60 16.14
CA LYS A 148 7.69 -13.43 15.03
C LYS A 148 7.11 -12.56 13.92
N ASN A 149 7.44 -12.88 12.66
CA ASN A 149 6.75 -12.31 11.50
C ASN A 149 5.55 -13.19 11.17
N ASP A 150 4.35 -12.64 11.26
CA ASP A 150 3.11 -13.29 10.82
C ASP A 150 2.54 -12.61 9.56
N GLY A 151 1.62 -13.28 8.86
CA GLY A 151 1.32 -13.21 7.42
C GLY A 151 0.94 -11.88 6.75
N GLY A 152 1.02 -10.74 7.44
CA GLY A 152 0.87 -9.39 6.87
C GLY A 152 1.68 -8.30 7.59
N VAL A 153 2.61 -8.71 8.45
CA VAL A 153 3.43 -7.82 9.28
C VAL A 153 4.85 -7.79 8.73
N SER A 154 5.37 -6.60 8.50
CA SER A 154 6.74 -6.34 8.07
C SER A 154 7.58 -5.85 9.24
N ARG A 155 8.83 -6.30 9.29
CA ARG A 155 9.78 -5.90 10.35
C ARG A 155 10.77 -4.86 9.81
N PHE A 156 10.90 -3.75 10.54
CA PHE A 156 11.85 -2.68 10.27
C PHE A 156 12.65 -2.43 11.54
N GLY A 157 13.87 -2.97 11.61
CA GLY A 157 14.69 -2.90 12.82
C GLY A 157 14.05 -3.65 14.00
N SER A 158 13.70 -2.89 15.03
CA SER A 158 12.99 -3.33 16.24
C SER A 158 11.46 -3.25 16.10
N ALA A 159 10.98 -2.42 15.18
CA ALA A 159 9.56 -2.20 14.94
C ALA A 159 8.95 -3.23 13.99
N PHE A 160 7.66 -3.46 14.18
CA PHE A 160 6.79 -4.27 13.34
C PHE A 160 5.66 -3.39 12.85
N ALA A 161 5.36 -3.43 11.56
CA ALA A 161 4.32 -2.62 10.94
C ALA A 161 3.43 -3.43 10.00
N GLY A 162 2.20 -2.95 9.82
CA GLY A 162 1.22 -3.55 8.93
C GLY A 162 0.02 -2.64 8.72
N PHE A 163 -0.99 -3.15 8.02
CA PHE A 163 -2.20 -2.40 7.74
C PHE A 163 -3.39 -2.91 8.55
N SER A 164 -4.28 -2.01 8.93
CA SER A 164 -5.58 -2.32 9.51
C SER A 164 -6.65 -1.44 8.86
N THR A 165 -7.91 -1.74 9.17
CA THR A 165 -9.04 -0.90 8.77
C THR A 165 -9.64 -0.28 10.03
N VAL A 166 -9.84 1.03 10.01
CA VAL A 166 -10.39 1.82 11.12
C VAL A 166 -11.52 2.67 10.58
N SER A 167 -12.74 2.41 11.03
CA SER A 167 -13.95 3.11 10.62
C SER A 167 -14.11 3.13 9.10
N GLY A 168 -13.80 1.99 8.46
CA GLY A 168 -13.86 1.80 7.00
C GLY A 168 -12.68 2.41 6.21
N ARG A 169 -11.69 2.99 6.87
CA ARG A 169 -10.51 3.60 6.23
C ARG A 169 -9.27 2.75 6.43
N LEU A 170 -8.36 2.77 5.46
CA LEU A 170 -7.06 2.14 5.60
C LEU A 170 -6.25 2.87 6.66
N ALA A 171 -5.61 2.13 7.57
CA ALA A 171 -4.68 2.67 8.54
C ALA A 171 -3.37 1.90 8.49
N VAL A 172 -2.26 2.62 8.61
CA VAL A 172 -0.95 2.03 8.86
C VAL A 172 -0.71 1.98 10.36
N VAL A 173 -0.25 0.84 10.86
CA VAL A 173 -0.04 0.57 12.28
C VAL A 173 1.38 0.06 12.45
N ALA A 174 2.11 0.60 13.41
CA ALA A 174 3.41 0.07 13.81
C ALA A 174 3.48 -0.08 15.33
N ALA A 175 4.30 -1.02 15.79
CA ALA A 175 4.58 -1.23 17.19
C ALA A 175 6.03 -1.66 17.42
N THR A 176 6.57 -1.32 18.58
CA THR A 176 7.94 -1.69 18.97
C THR A 176 8.02 -1.76 20.51
N PRO A 177 8.92 -2.58 21.09
CA PRO A 177 9.07 -2.64 22.52
C PRO A 177 9.78 -1.38 23.03
N LEU A 178 9.39 -0.90 24.20
CA LEU A 178 10.09 0.22 24.84
C LEU A 178 11.49 -0.19 25.27
N VAL A 179 12.45 0.74 25.19
CA VAL A 179 13.86 0.47 25.53
C VAL A 179 14.07 0.36 27.05
N GLN A 180 13.20 0.96 27.86
CA GLN A 180 13.23 0.86 29.33
C GLN A 180 11.91 0.30 29.88
N PRO A 181 11.66 -1.01 29.78
CA PRO A 181 10.54 -1.64 30.45
C PRO A 181 10.92 -1.82 31.93
N GLU A 182 10.57 -0.88 32.81
CA GLU A 182 10.57 -1.22 34.23
C GLU A 182 9.59 -2.38 34.45
N LEU A 183 10.06 -3.48 35.04
CA LEU A 183 9.37 -4.78 35.12
C LEU A 183 8.20 -4.79 36.12
N ALA A 184 7.22 -3.91 35.95
CA ALA A 184 5.98 -3.89 36.72
C ALA A 184 4.77 -4.20 35.81
N ASP A 185 3.74 -4.87 36.34
CA ASP A 185 2.47 -5.15 35.62
C ASP A 185 1.71 -3.88 35.17
N SER A 186 2.14 -2.70 35.65
CA SER A 186 1.63 -1.38 35.28
C SER A 186 2.56 -0.58 34.36
N ALA A 187 3.73 -1.10 34.00
CA ALA A 187 4.69 -0.39 33.16
C ALA A 187 4.41 -0.60 31.67
N PRO A 188 4.68 0.40 30.81
CA PRO A 188 4.51 0.26 29.38
C PRO A 188 5.59 -0.68 28.81
N GLY A 189 5.15 -1.70 28.08
CA GLY A 189 6.03 -2.68 27.44
C GLY A 189 6.16 -2.44 25.94
N VAL A 190 5.15 -1.87 25.31
CA VAL A 190 5.07 -1.66 23.86
C VAL A 190 4.49 -0.28 23.58
N VAL A 191 5.09 0.44 22.64
CA VAL A 191 4.48 1.62 22.02
C VAL A 191 3.88 1.21 20.67
N VAL A 192 2.64 1.62 20.44
CA VAL A 192 1.91 1.40 19.19
C VAL A 192 1.55 2.76 18.63
N ALA A 193 1.78 2.99 17.34
CA ALA A 193 1.27 4.17 16.65
C ALA A 193 0.49 3.77 15.41
N LEU A 194 -0.61 4.48 15.20
CA LEU A 194 -1.54 4.27 14.12
C LEU A 194 -1.79 5.58 13.39
N ARG A 195 -1.85 5.54 12.06
CA ARG A 195 -2.26 6.67 11.23
C ARG A 195 -3.32 6.20 10.24
N THR A 196 -4.48 6.85 10.28
CA THR A 196 -5.54 6.61 9.29
C THR A 196 -5.23 7.38 8.02
N LEU A 197 -5.27 6.70 6.88
CA LEU A 197 -5.09 7.29 5.56
C LEU A 197 -6.46 7.77 5.06
N GLY A 198 -6.72 9.07 5.28
CA GLY A 198 -7.89 9.73 4.72
C GLY A 198 -7.76 9.98 3.21
N GLU A 199 -8.85 10.44 2.59
CA GLU A 199 -8.88 10.74 1.15
C GLU A 199 -7.84 11.77 0.72
N SER A 200 -7.59 12.80 1.53
CA SER A 200 -6.56 13.80 1.23
C SER A 200 -5.16 13.20 1.25
N ALA A 201 -4.84 12.39 2.26
CA ALA A 201 -3.55 11.71 2.35
C ALA A 201 -3.35 10.75 1.16
N LEU A 202 -4.39 9.98 0.79
CA LEU A 202 -4.31 9.11 -0.39
C LEU A 202 -4.15 9.90 -1.69
N ARG A 203 -4.75 11.10 -1.80
CA ARG A 203 -4.57 11.99 -2.94
C ARG A 203 -3.16 12.57 -3.00
N ASP A 204 -2.60 13.01 -1.89
CA ASP A 204 -1.22 13.52 -1.84
C ASP A 204 -0.22 12.42 -2.26
N LEU A 205 -0.48 11.17 -1.85
CA LEU A 205 0.27 10.00 -2.31
C LEU A 205 0.02 9.68 -3.80
N ALA A 206 -1.22 9.81 -4.27
CA ALA A 206 -1.58 9.66 -5.68
C ALA A 206 -0.72 10.58 -6.56
N ASP A 207 -0.66 11.86 -6.18
CA ASP A 207 0.04 12.91 -6.92
C ASP A 207 1.56 12.70 -6.86
N SER A 208 2.08 12.28 -5.71
CA SER A 208 3.52 12.04 -5.52
C SER A 208 4.07 10.84 -6.31
N TYR A 209 3.25 9.80 -6.50
CA TYR A 209 3.66 8.55 -7.16
C TYR A 209 3.02 8.35 -8.55
N GLY A 210 2.21 9.31 -9.03
CA GLY A 210 1.55 9.26 -10.33
C GLY A 210 0.45 8.19 -10.44
N LEU A 211 -0.18 7.81 -9.33
CA LEU A 211 -1.26 6.83 -9.30
C LEU A 211 -2.62 7.53 -9.38
N GLU A 212 -3.10 7.81 -10.59
CA GLU A 212 -4.31 8.61 -10.82
C GLU A 212 -5.52 8.04 -10.05
N SER A 213 -6.21 8.91 -9.29
CA SER A 213 -7.41 8.54 -8.54
C SER A 213 -7.19 7.40 -7.53
N LEU A 214 -6.02 7.33 -6.90
CA LEU A 214 -5.75 6.37 -5.83
C LEU A 214 -6.78 6.49 -4.70
N ALA A 215 -7.39 5.36 -4.35
CA ALA A 215 -8.37 5.24 -3.29
C ALA A 215 -8.22 3.89 -2.57
N PHE A 216 -8.82 3.80 -1.39
CA PHE A 216 -8.95 2.54 -0.67
C PHE A 216 -10.36 1.97 -0.84
N ALA A 217 -10.44 0.69 -1.18
CA ALA A 217 -11.68 -0.07 -1.20
C ALA A 217 -11.65 -1.13 -0.09
N GLY A 218 -12.66 -1.15 0.77
CA GLY A 218 -12.80 -2.15 1.85
C GLY A 218 -13.07 -3.57 1.33
N SER A 219 -13.30 -3.74 0.02
CA SER A 219 -13.48 -5.03 -0.64
C SER A 219 -12.53 -5.18 -1.81
N VAL A 220 -12.08 -6.41 -2.07
CA VAL A 220 -11.27 -6.75 -3.24
C VAL A 220 -12.19 -6.95 -4.44
N SER A 221 -12.68 -5.85 -5.00
CA SER A 221 -13.41 -5.85 -6.26
C SER A 221 -12.95 -4.66 -7.08
N ALA A 222 -12.50 -4.92 -8.31
CA ALA A 222 -12.08 -3.88 -9.24
C ALA A 222 -13.28 -3.45 -10.09
N PRO A 223 -13.74 -2.19 -10.01
CA PRO A 223 -14.55 -1.61 -11.07
C PRO A 223 -13.81 -1.72 -12.42
N SER A 224 -14.55 -1.90 -13.52
CA SER A 224 -13.95 -1.99 -14.85
C SER A 224 -13.06 -0.78 -15.15
N GLY A 225 -11.83 -1.03 -15.61
CA GLY A 225 -10.86 0.02 -15.93
C GLY A 225 -10.04 0.54 -14.74
N GLN A 226 -10.09 -0.13 -13.59
CA GLN A 226 -9.22 0.16 -12.43
C GLN A 226 -8.22 -0.96 -12.18
N THR A 227 -7.02 -0.57 -11.77
CA THR A 227 -5.99 -1.48 -11.27
C THR A 227 -6.18 -1.66 -9.76
N ILE A 228 -5.92 -2.88 -9.26
CA ILE A 228 -6.09 -3.21 -7.84
C ILE A 228 -4.80 -3.78 -7.25
N LEU A 229 -4.50 -3.38 -6.02
CA LEU A 229 -3.50 -4.00 -5.17
C LEU A 229 -4.16 -4.43 -3.85
N PRO A 230 -4.40 -5.73 -3.65
CA PRO A 230 -4.88 -6.25 -2.37
C PRO A 230 -3.89 -5.92 -1.24
N ILE A 231 -4.41 -5.48 -0.10
CA ILE A 231 -3.63 -5.13 1.08
C ILE A 231 -3.83 -6.20 2.14
N ALA A 232 -2.75 -6.88 2.53
CA ALA A 232 -2.76 -7.77 3.68
C ALA A 232 -2.85 -6.94 4.97
N GLY A 233 -3.78 -7.32 5.85
CA GLY A 233 -3.92 -6.75 7.17
C GLY A 233 -2.96 -7.39 8.18
N LEU A 234 -2.94 -6.85 9.40
CA LEU A 234 -2.09 -7.32 10.51
C LEU A 234 -2.24 -8.81 10.84
N THR A 235 -3.38 -9.42 10.54
CA THR A 235 -3.65 -10.85 10.78
C THR A 235 -3.29 -11.75 9.60
N GLY A 236 -2.78 -11.17 8.50
CA GLY A 236 -2.56 -11.85 7.21
C GLY A 236 -3.82 -11.98 6.35
N ALA A 237 -5.02 -11.76 6.91
CA ALA A 237 -6.24 -11.63 6.13
C ALA A 237 -6.23 -10.33 5.31
N THR A 238 -6.94 -10.29 4.18
CA THR A 238 -7.01 -9.08 3.36
C THR A 238 -7.80 -7.97 4.07
N ALA A 239 -7.16 -6.83 4.31
CA ALA A 239 -7.80 -5.65 4.91
C ALA A 239 -8.65 -4.86 3.91
N GLY A 240 -8.33 -4.97 2.62
CA GLY A 240 -8.99 -4.30 1.51
C GLY A 240 -8.09 -4.27 0.28
N ALA A 241 -8.25 -3.27 -0.58
CA ALA A 241 -7.39 -3.04 -1.73
C ALA A 241 -7.15 -1.54 -1.95
N LEU A 242 -5.96 -1.20 -2.44
CA LEU A 242 -5.74 0.06 -3.12
C LEU A 242 -6.24 -0.06 -4.55
N VAL A 243 -7.01 0.93 -4.99
CA VAL A 243 -7.59 0.98 -6.34
C VAL A 243 -7.20 2.31 -6.98
N TRP A 244 -6.84 2.29 -8.24
CA TRP A 244 -6.50 3.50 -9.00
C TRP A 244 -6.87 3.32 -10.46
N ARG A 245 -6.95 4.44 -11.18
CA ARG A 245 -7.11 4.42 -12.63
C ARG A 245 -5.73 4.28 -13.26
N ASN A 246 -5.58 3.31 -14.17
CA ASN A 246 -4.38 3.20 -14.98
C ASN A 246 -4.19 4.49 -15.79
N ALA A 247 -3.01 5.10 -15.72
CA ALA A 247 -2.73 6.38 -16.39
C ALA A 247 -2.66 6.26 -17.92
N ASN A 248 -2.57 5.03 -18.45
CA ASN A 248 -2.55 4.73 -19.88
C ASN A 248 -3.58 3.65 -20.25
N PRO A 249 -4.89 3.88 -20.04
CA PRO A 249 -5.90 2.91 -20.41
C PRO A 249 -5.99 2.85 -21.94
N GLY A 250 -5.56 1.74 -22.54
CA GLY A 250 -5.68 1.52 -23.97
C GLY A 250 -4.91 2.51 -24.86
N ARG A 251 -3.67 2.90 -24.49
CA ARG A 251 -2.74 3.51 -25.47
C ARG A 251 -2.44 2.49 -26.58
N CYS A 252 -3.30 2.49 -27.59
CA CYS A 252 -3.13 1.91 -28.92
C CYS A 252 -2.75 3.03 -29.91
#